data_AF-A0A7C6SKE3-F1
#
_entry.id   AF-A0A7C6SKE3-F1
#
_cell.length_a   1.000
_cell.length_b   1.000
_cell.length_c   1.000
_cell.angle_alpha   90.00
_cell.angle_beta   90.00
_cell.angle_gamma   90.00
#
_symmetry.space_group_name_H-M   'P 1'
#
loop_
_entity.id
_entity.type
_entity.pdbx_description
1 polymer ?
#
loop_
_entity_poly.entity_id
_entity_poly.type
_entity_poly.pdbx_seq_one_letter_code
_entity_poly.pdbx_strand_id
1 'polypeptide(L)'
;MYIPYLRARQFELIALRELAQQHKLGKKILPLVEPVKLTPTLILTIEAFIEAKRPIAVICNPSVGSFSEKRTKGKDDKLLERFVHAMSSEFVQKTLIWDTTGSEYLSKWTEDGNNRSDLMLIIHDRDALALYVNEFTQDPPKYVLIPDQGMFRRSMHNPRIILQDQFNKQKRNVDYSKNEDEFFSDAHLFYRDEGYVGFADYSIIGNEFNIGGFAPYAAAIHLVYFDEAE
;
A
#
# COMPACT_ATOMS: atom_id res chain seq x y z
N MET A 1 9.32 9.87 -4.65
CA MET A 1 8.15 9.82 -3.73
C MET A 1 8.28 8.56 -2.89
N TYR A 2 7.88 8.57 -1.62
CA TYR A 2 7.89 7.37 -0.77
C TYR A 2 6.45 6.88 -0.51
N ILE A 3 6.22 5.57 -0.65
CA ILE A 3 4.91 4.94 -0.50
C ILE A 3 5.02 3.78 0.50
N PRO A 4 4.83 4.02 1.81
CA PRO A 4 4.79 2.94 2.78
C PRO A 4 3.50 2.14 2.58
N TYR A 5 3.65 0.84 2.28
CA TYR A 5 2.57 -0.11 2.19
C TYR A 5 2.23 -0.62 3.60
N LEU A 6 1.00 -0.40 4.04
CA LEU A 6 0.51 -0.78 5.37
C LEU A 6 -0.72 -1.69 5.27
N ARG A 7 -0.78 -2.74 6.11
CA ARG A 7 -1.88 -3.71 6.13
C ARG A 7 -3.06 -3.23 6.98
N ALA A 8 -3.32 -1.92 6.97
CA ALA A 8 -4.43 -1.23 7.64
C ALA A 8 -4.90 -1.85 8.97
N ARG A 9 -3.99 -2.36 9.82
CA ARG A 9 -4.34 -2.87 11.14
C ARG A 9 -4.65 -1.70 12.04
N GLN A 10 -5.32 -1.99 13.16
CA GLN A 10 -5.80 -0.94 14.06
C GLN A 10 -4.72 0.07 14.46
N PHE A 11 -3.54 -0.40 14.87
CA PHE A 11 -2.46 0.49 15.32
C PHE A 11 -1.73 1.20 14.18
N GLU A 12 -1.61 0.58 12.99
CA GLU A 12 -1.10 1.27 11.79
C GLU A 12 -2.02 2.43 11.40
N LEU A 13 -3.34 2.19 11.40
CA LEU A 13 -4.34 3.20 11.10
C LEU A 13 -4.36 4.34 12.12
N ILE A 14 -4.25 4.02 13.42
CA ILE A 14 -4.18 5.04 14.48
C ILE A 14 -2.93 5.92 14.29
N ALA A 15 -1.77 5.32 14.05
CA ALA A 15 -0.53 6.05 13.81
C ALA A 15 -0.64 6.97 12.58
N LEU A 16 -1.15 6.46 11.45
CA LEU A 16 -1.40 7.27 10.25
C LEU A 16 -2.35 8.44 10.52
N ARG A 17 -3.45 8.19 11.24
CA ARG A 17 -4.44 9.20 11.57
C ARG A 17 -3.84 10.32 12.43
N GLU A 18 -3.07 9.97 13.46
CA GLU A 18 -2.40 10.95 14.32
C GLU A 18 -1.36 11.77 13.53
N LEU A 19 -0.57 11.14 12.66
CA LEU A 19 0.39 11.83 11.80
C LEU A 19 -0.29 12.81 10.83
N ALA A 20 -1.46 12.44 10.30
CA ALA A 20 -2.24 13.31 9.43
C ALA A 20 -2.82 14.51 10.21
N GLN A 21 -3.45 14.26 11.36
CA GLN A 21 -4.06 15.28 12.20
C GLN A 21 -3.04 16.28 12.77
N GLN A 22 -1.84 15.81 13.12
CA GLN A 22 -0.76 16.65 13.63
C GLN A 22 0.08 17.30 12.52
N HIS A 23 -0.25 17.06 11.25
CA HIS A 23 0.52 17.53 10.09
C HIS A 23 2.00 17.15 10.13
N LYS A 24 2.31 15.96 10.68
CA LYS A 24 3.68 15.43 10.82
C LYS A 24 4.13 14.58 9.62
N LEU A 25 3.21 14.24 8.72
CA LEU A 25 3.55 13.44 7.55
C LEU A 25 4.22 14.29 6.45
N GLY A 26 5.44 13.93 6.07
CA GLY A 26 6.23 14.63 5.05
C GLY A 26 5.52 14.74 3.69
N LYS A 27 5.71 15.87 2.99
CA LYS A 27 4.96 16.20 1.75
C LYS A 27 5.10 15.17 0.63
N LYS A 28 6.21 14.43 0.58
CA LYS A 28 6.54 13.43 -0.46
C LYS A 28 6.19 11.99 -0.07
N ILE A 29 5.42 11.80 1.00
CA ILE A 29 4.94 10.51 1.48
C ILE A 29 3.47 10.35 1.07
N LEU A 30 3.15 9.24 0.40
CA LEU A 30 1.79 8.80 0.07
C LEU A 30 1.58 7.42 0.71
N PRO A 31 0.96 7.33 1.90
CA PRO A 31 0.68 6.04 2.51
C PRO A 31 -0.28 5.22 1.65
N LEU A 32 0.06 3.95 1.44
CA LEU A 32 -0.78 2.98 0.75
C LEU A 32 -1.33 1.99 1.77
N VAL A 33 -2.65 2.01 1.97
CA VAL A 33 -3.31 1.13 2.93
C VAL A 33 -4.06 0.02 2.20
N GLU A 34 -3.83 -1.22 2.62
CA GLU A 34 -4.64 -2.37 2.23
C GLU A 34 -5.65 -2.71 3.32
N PRO A 35 -6.95 -2.44 3.12
CA PRO A 35 -7.98 -2.72 4.11
C PRO A 35 -8.08 -4.23 4.44
N VAL A 36 -7.79 -4.61 5.68
CA VAL A 36 -7.96 -6.00 6.17
C VAL A 36 -9.40 -6.26 6.63
N LYS A 37 -10.08 -5.23 7.12
CA LYS A 37 -11.48 -5.28 7.60
C LYS A 37 -12.11 -3.90 7.54
N LEU A 38 -13.39 -3.83 7.18
CA LEU A 38 -14.15 -2.58 7.29
C LEU A 38 -14.36 -2.24 8.77
N THR A 39 -13.74 -1.15 9.22
CA THR A 39 -13.82 -0.70 10.62
C THR A 39 -14.02 0.82 10.66
N PRO A 40 -14.61 1.36 11.75
CA PRO A 40 -14.67 2.80 11.96
C PRO A 40 -13.29 3.46 11.93
N THR A 41 -12.25 2.80 12.43
CA THR A 41 -10.88 3.32 12.44
C THR A 41 -10.33 3.55 11.03
N LEU A 42 -10.60 2.63 10.08
CA LEU A 42 -10.21 2.81 8.68
C LEU A 42 -10.82 4.08 8.09
N ILE A 43 -12.13 4.26 8.28
CA ILE A 43 -12.87 5.41 7.75
C ILE A 43 -12.38 6.71 8.39
N LEU A 44 -12.24 6.74 9.71
CA LEU A 44 -11.71 7.91 10.43
C LEU A 44 -10.28 8.26 10.02
N THR A 45 -9.49 7.27 9.61
CA THR A 45 -8.14 7.51 9.08
C THR A 45 -8.21 8.17 7.71
N ILE A 46 -9.03 7.65 6.80
CA ILE A 46 -9.23 8.26 5.47
C ILE A 46 -9.77 9.69 5.60
N GLU A 47 -10.77 9.91 6.44
CA GLU A 47 -11.35 11.23 6.70
C GLU A 47 -10.31 12.22 7.27
N ALA A 48 -9.44 11.79 8.18
CA ALA A 48 -8.37 12.65 8.69
C ALA A 48 -7.39 13.10 7.59
N PHE A 49 -7.10 12.25 6.61
CA PHE A 49 -6.29 12.62 5.44
C PHE A 49 -7.03 13.62 4.54
N ILE A 50 -8.33 13.40 4.32
CA ILE A 50 -9.20 14.32 3.55
C ILE A 50 -9.25 15.70 4.21
N GLU A 51 -9.50 15.75 5.53
CA GLU A 51 -9.55 17.00 6.32
C GLU A 51 -8.20 17.73 6.28
N ALA A 52 -7.09 17.00 6.39
CA ALA A 52 -5.75 17.55 6.28
C ALA A 52 -5.37 17.95 4.83
N LYS A 53 -6.21 17.68 3.84
CA LYS A 53 -5.93 17.85 2.39
C LYS A 53 -4.65 17.13 1.97
N ARG A 54 -4.48 15.91 2.47
CA ARG A 54 -3.32 15.04 2.20
C ARG A 54 -3.77 13.80 1.46
N PRO A 55 -3.05 13.37 0.41
CA PRO A 55 -3.45 12.18 -0.31
C PRO A 55 -3.17 10.91 0.50
N ILE A 56 -4.07 9.94 0.39
CA ILE A 56 -3.92 8.57 0.90
C ILE A 56 -4.27 7.60 -0.23
N ALA A 57 -3.45 6.57 -0.44
CA ALA A 57 -3.76 5.51 -1.39
C ALA A 57 -4.46 4.36 -0.67
N VAL A 58 -5.54 3.85 -1.26
CA VAL A 58 -6.35 2.76 -0.66
C VAL A 58 -6.52 1.67 -1.70
N ILE A 59 -6.22 0.43 -1.32
CA ILE A 59 -6.43 -0.74 -2.17
C ILE A 59 -7.92 -1.11 -2.16
N CYS A 60 -8.51 -1.18 -3.35
CA CYS A 60 -9.95 -1.43 -3.51
C CYS A 60 -10.29 -2.92 -3.61
N ASN A 61 -9.33 -3.76 -3.98
CA ASN A 61 -9.42 -5.22 -4.01
C ASN A 61 -8.35 -5.85 -3.10
N PRO A 62 -8.47 -5.72 -1.76
CA PRO A 62 -7.48 -6.27 -0.85
C PRO A 62 -7.36 -7.80 -1.01
N SER A 63 -6.12 -8.27 -1.01
CA SER A 63 -5.72 -9.68 -1.15
C SER A 63 -5.75 -10.45 0.17
N VAL A 64 -5.78 -9.72 1.30
CA VAL A 64 -5.73 -10.29 2.64
C VAL A 64 -6.82 -9.77 3.56
N GLY A 65 -7.18 -10.58 4.56
CA GLY A 65 -8.20 -10.23 5.54
C GLY A 65 -9.62 -10.63 5.12
N SER A 66 -10.61 -10.06 5.82
CA SER A 66 -12.04 -10.35 5.63
C SER A 66 -12.80 -9.16 5.06
N PHE A 67 -12.09 -8.17 4.51
CA PHE A 67 -12.70 -6.98 3.92
C PHE A 67 -13.64 -7.34 2.76
N SER A 68 -13.23 -8.30 1.92
CA SER A 68 -14.00 -8.78 0.78
C SER A 68 -15.23 -9.63 1.18
N GLU A 69 -15.23 -10.22 2.38
CA GLU A 69 -16.23 -11.20 2.83
C GLU A 69 -17.50 -10.56 3.43
N LYS A 70 -17.48 -9.27 3.81
CA LYS A 70 -18.59 -8.60 4.48
C LYS A 70 -19.39 -7.69 3.55
N ARG A 71 -20.24 -8.31 2.73
CA ARG A 71 -21.25 -7.61 1.91
C ARG A 71 -22.67 -8.13 2.19
N THR A 72 -23.02 -8.39 3.45
CA THR A 72 -24.37 -8.85 3.84
C THR A 72 -25.14 -7.74 4.54
N LYS A 73 -26.29 -7.37 3.97
CA LYS A 73 -27.19 -6.28 4.42
C LYS A 73 -27.62 -6.43 5.88
N GLY A 74 -27.65 -5.33 6.64
CA GLY A 74 -28.30 -5.30 7.96
C GLY A 74 -27.78 -4.25 8.96
N LYS A 75 -26.45 -4.13 9.13
CA LYS A 75 -25.80 -3.12 10.03
C LYS A 75 -24.55 -2.47 9.42
N ASP A 76 -23.90 -3.18 8.50
CA ASP A 76 -22.72 -2.68 7.78
C ASP A 76 -23.10 -1.62 6.73
N ASP A 77 -24.38 -1.40 6.41
CA ASP A 77 -24.81 -0.49 5.34
C ASP A 77 -24.42 0.97 5.63
N LYS A 78 -24.65 1.51 6.84
CA LYS A 78 -24.23 2.90 7.18
C LYS A 78 -22.70 3.06 7.19
N LEU A 79 -22.00 2.04 7.66
CA LEU A 79 -20.54 2.05 7.71
C LEU A 79 -19.96 2.00 6.29
N LEU A 80 -20.56 1.19 5.43
CA LEU A 80 -20.23 1.06 4.02
C LEU A 80 -20.55 2.34 3.26
N GLU A 81 -21.72 2.95 3.46
CA GLU A 81 -22.09 4.24 2.87
C GLU A 81 -21.07 5.32 3.23
N ARG A 82 -20.67 5.40 4.50
CA ARG A 82 -19.63 6.35 4.95
C ARG A 82 -18.28 6.05 4.33
N PHE A 83 -17.90 4.78 4.21
CA PHE A 83 -16.67 4.37 3.54
C PHE A 83 -16.69 4.74 2.05
N VAL A 84 -17.76 4.42 1.33
CA VAL A 84 -17.94 4.77 -0.09
C VAL A 84 -17.87 6.29 -0.27
N HIS A 85 -18.54 7.06 0.59
CA HIS A 85 -18.49 8.52 0.56
C HIS A 85 -17.06 9.05 0.75
N ALA A 86 -16.32 8.53 1.74
CA ALA A 86 -14.93 8.91 1.97
C ALA A 86 -14.03 8.54 0.77
N MET A 87 -14.23 7.37 0.18
CA MET A 87 -13.51 6.89 -1.00
C MET A 87 -13.74 7.77 -2.24
N SER A 88 -14.88 8.45 -2.36
CA SER A 88 -15.18 9.36 -3.48
C SER A 88 -14.35 10.66 -3.47
N SER A 89 -13.65 10.96 -2.38
CA SER A 89 -12.80 12.16 -2.28
C SER A 89 -11.64 12.14 -3.28
N GLU A 90 -11.25 13.32 -3.78
CA GLU A 90 -10.07 13.52 -4.64
C GLU A 90 -8.75 13.22 -3.91
N PHE A 91 -8.75 13.31 -2.57
CA PHE A 91 -7.58 12.99 -1.74
C PHE A 91 -7.38 11.49 -1.57
N VAL A 92 -8.31 10.65 -2.04
CA VAL A 92 -8.16 9.20 -2.03
C VAL A 92 -7.66 8.74 -3.39
N GLN A 93 -6.45 8.19 -3.44
CA GLN A 93 -5.86 7.56 -4.62
C GLN A 93 -6.31 6.10 -4.68
N LYS A 94 -7.16 5.77 -5.67
CA LYS A 94 -7.71 4.43 -5.84
C LYS A 94 -6.61 3.54 -6.39
N THR A 95 -6.41 2.40 -5.74
CA THR A 95 -5.31 1.49 -6.03
C THR A 95 -5.85 0.08 -6.21
N LEU A 96 -5.36 -0.64 -7.23
CA LEU A 96 -5.71 -2.03 -7.46
C LEU A 96 -4.49 -2.93 -7.37
N ILE A 97 -4.64 -4.06 -6.69
CA ILE A 97 -3.76 -5.20 -6.92
C ILE A 97 -4.15 -5.75 -8.29
N TRP A 98 -3.21 -5.81 -9.22
CA TRP A 98 -3.49 -6.18 -10.58
C TRP A 98 -3.43 -7.69 -10.72
N ASP A 99 -4.61 -8.29 -10.82
CA ASP A 99 -4.86 -9.70 -11.06
C ASP A 99 -6.23 -9.85 -11.75
N THR A 100 -6.79 -11.06 -11.79
CA THR A 100 -8.15 -11.29 -12.33
C THR A 100 -9.21 -10.44 -11.61
N THR A 101 -9.13 -10.29 -10.28
CA THR A 101 -10.08 -9.48 -9.50
C THR A 101 -9.90 -7.99 -9.76
N GLY A 102 -8.66 -7.55 -9.97
CA GLY A 102 -8.33 -6.18 -10.38
C GLY A 102 -8.90 -5.86 -11.76
N SER A 103 -8.84 -6.81 -12.69
CA SER A 103 -9.44 -6.67 -14.03
C SER A 103 -10.98 -6.55 -13.95
N GLU A 104 -11.64 -7.39 -13.13
CA GLU A 104 -13.09 -7.25 -12.88
C GLU A 104 -13.46 -5.90 -12.26
N TYR A 105 -12.61 -5.37 -11.37
CA TYR A 105 -12.80 -4.05 -10.78
C TYR A 105 -12.64 -2.94 -11.83
N LEU A 106 -11.64 -3.05 -12.71
CA LEU A 106 -11.40 -2.09 -13.80
C LEU A 106 -12.61 -1.99 -14.73
N SER A 107 -13.22 -3.11 -15.11
CA SER A 107 -14.42 -3.10 -15.96
C SER A 107 -15.52 -2.23 -15.35
N LYS A 108 -15.85 -2.45 -14.06
CA LYS A 108 -16.84 -1.64 -13.34
C LYS A 108 -16.43 -0.17 -13.22
N TRP A 109 -15.16 0.08 -12.92
CA TRP A 109 -14.60 1.44 -12.83
C TRP A 109 -14.81 2.23 -14.12
N THR A 110 -14.59 1.61 -15.28
CA THR A 110 -14.81 2.23 -16.58
C THR A 110 -16.29 2.35 -16.96
N GLU A 111 -17.13 1.37 -16.58
CA GLU A 111 -18.59 1.44 -16.76
C GLU A 111 -19.19 2.62 -15.98
N ASP A 112 -18.66 2.92 -14.80
CA ASP A 112 -19.02 4.07 -13.98
C ASP A 112 -18.49 5.41 -14.54
N GLY A 113 -17.79 5.39 -15.69
CA GLY A 113 -17.31 6.58 -16.39
C GLY A 113 -15.99 7.16 -15.87
N ASN A 114 -15.26 6.42 -15.04
CA ASN A 114 -13.97 6.88 -14.50
C ASN A 114 -12.80 6.56 -15.45
N ASN A 115 -11.76 7.39 -15.43
CA ASN A 115 -10.60 7.21 -16.30
C ASN A 115 -9.61 6.19 -15.73
N ARG A 116 -8.95 5.43 -16.60
CA ARG A 116 -7.91 4.46 -16.20
C ARG A 116 -6.67 5.17 -15.66
N SER A 117 -6.34 6.33 -16.23
CA SER A 117 -5.23 7.18 -15.82
C SER A 117 -5.35 7.76 -14.41
N ASP A 118 -6.52 7.66 -13.77
CA ASP A 118 -6.71 8.04 -12.37
C ASP A 118 -6.31 6.93 -11.38
N LEU A 119 -6.14 5.69 -11.85
CA LEU A 119 -5.80 4.54 -11.00
C LEU A 119 -4.30 4.44 -10.70
N MET A 120 -3.99 3.84 -9.57
CA MET A 120 -2.68 3.28 -9.27
C MET A 120 -2.77 1.75 -9.28
N LEU A 121 -1.76 1.06 -9.81
CA LEU A 121 -1.73 -0.40 -9.84
C LEU A 121 -0.55 -0.95 -9.05
N ILE A 122 -0.70 -2.19 -8.57
CA ILE A 122 0.34 -2.98 -7.94
C ILE A 122 0.42 -4.30 -8.69
N ILE A 123 1.59 -4.63 -9.22
CA ILE A 123 1.83 -5.88 -9.96
C ILE A 123 2.86 -6.68 -9.18
N HIS A 124 2.49 -7.86 -8.70
CA HIS A 124 3.37 -8.69 -7.86
C HIS A 124 4.12 -9.77 -8.66
N ASP A 125 3.54 -10.26 -9.75
CA ASP A 125 4.05 -11.42 -10.47
C ASP A 125 3.97 -11.26 -11.99
N ARG A 126 4.47 -12.30 -12.68
CA ARG A 126 4.56 -12.35 -14.14
C ARG A 126 3.20 -12.48 -14.81
N ASP A 127 2.26 -13.19 -14.20
CA ASP A 127 0.95 -13.44 -14.80
C ASP A 127 0.16 -12.13 -14.81
N ALA A 128 0.22 -11.38 -13.71
CA ALA A 128 -0.27 -10.02 -13.61
C ALA A 128 0.39 -9.08 -14.64
N LEU A 129 1.71 -9.17 -14.85
CA LEU A 129 2.40 -8.36 -15.86
C LEU A 129 1.87 -8.63 -17.28
N ALA A 130 1.57 -9.88 -17.62
CA ALA A 130 1.01 -10.21 -18.93
C ALA A 130 -0.39 -9.59 -19.12
N LEU A 131 -1.24 -9.66 -18.09
CA LEU A 131 -2.55 -9.01 -18.09
C LEU A 131 -2.41 -7.48 -18.25
N TYR A 132 -1.43 -6.89 -17.57
CA TYR A 132 -1.19 -5.45 -17.61
C TYR A 132 -0.84 -4.96 -19.01
N VAL A 133 0.09 -5.63 -19.70
CA VAL A 133 0.51 -5.26 -21.06
C VAL A 133 -0.70 -5.31 -22.01
N ASN A 134 -1.58 -6.30 -21.87
CA ASN A 134 -2.77 -6.39 -22.71
C ASN A 134 -3.76 -5.24 -22.47
N GLU A 135 -3.91 -4.79 -21.21
CA GLU A 135 -4.97 -3.86 -20.82
C GLU A 135 -4.56 -2.37 -20.83
N PHE A 136 -3.30 -2.05 -20.50
CA PHE A 136 -2.83 -0.68 -20.23
C PHE A 136 -1.78 -0.16 -21.21
N THR A 137 -1.60 -0.79 -22.37
CA THR A 137 -0.61 -0.33 -23.38
C THR A 137 -0.92 1.07 -23.91
N GLN A 138 -2.20 1.41 -24.13
CA GLN A 138 -2.59 2.69 -24.75
C GLN A 138 -3.01 3.76 -23.73
N ASP A 139 -3.66 3.35 -22.65
CA ASP A 139 -4.18 4.26 -21.61
C ASP A 139 -3.60 3.83 -20.25
N PRO A 140 -2.38 4.29 -19.91
CA PRO A 140 -1.68 3.81 -18.73
C PRO A 140 -2.26 4.39 -17.44
N PRO A 141 -2.17 3.65 -16.32
CA PRO A 141 -2.54 4.17 -15.01
C PRO A 141 -1.55 5.26 -14.57
N LYS A 142 -1.94 6.06 -13.59
CA LYS A 142 -1.13 7.14 -13.02
C LYS A 142 0.25 6.68 -12.58
N TYR A 143 0.26 5.55 -11.88
CA TYR A 143 1.45 4.94 -11.29
C TYR A 143 1.32 3.42 -11.28
N VAL A 144 2.45 2.72 -11.37
CA VAL A 144 2.49 1.27 -11.16
C VAL A 144 3.60 0.89 -10.18
N LEU A 145 3.24 0.21 -9.11
CA LEU A 145 4.16 -0.40 -8.17
C LEU A 145 4.56 -1.78 -8.69
N ILE A 146 5.87 -2.02 -8.78
CA ILE A 146 6.44 -3.27 -9.31
C ILE A 146 7.59 -3.77 -8.45
N PRO A 147 7.81 -5.11 -8.40
CA PRO A 147 9.00 -5.66 -7.78
C PRO A 147 10.25 -5.23 -8.56
N ASP A 148 11.38 -5.21 -7.85
CA ASP A 148 12.67 -5.01 -8.50
C ASP A 148 13.14 -6.26 -9.24
N GLN A 149 12.59 -6.47 -10.43
CA GLN A 149 13.06 -7.52 -11.32
C GLN A 149 13.18 -6.98 -12.75
N GLY A 150 14.26 -7.36 -13.44
CA GLY A 150 14.60 -6.83 -14.75
C GLY A 150 13.54 -7.06 -15.85
N MET A 151 12.62 -8.01 -15.66
CA MET A 151 11.49 -8.20 -16.58
C MET A 151 10.48 -7.04 -16.51
N PHE A 152 10.05 -6.62 -15.31
CA PHE A 152 9.10 -5.52 -15.15
C PHE A 152 9.72 -4.20 -15.63
N ARG A 153 11.03 -4.01 -15.37
CA ARG A 153 11.80 -2.85 -15.86
C ARG A 153 11.84 -2.75 -17.38
N ARG A 154 11.84 -3.87 -18.10
CA ARG A 154 11.88 -3.90 -19.58
C ARG A 154 10.51 -3.81 -20.22
N SER A 155 9.48 -4.34 -19.56
CA SER A 155 8.14 -4.49 -20.14
C SER A 155 7.19 -3.32 -19.86
N MET A 156 7.52 -2.41 -18.94
CA MET A 156 6.64 -1.29 -18.60
C MET A 156 7.33 0.05 -18.81
N HIS A 157 6.69 1.00 -19.47
CA HIS A 157 7.27 2.34 -19.73
C HIS A 157 6.60 3.46 -18.93
N ASN A 158 5.62 3.12 -18.10
CA ASN A 158 4.81 4.07 -17.34
C ASN A 158 5.55 4.56 -16.08
N PRO A 159 5.04 5.60 -15.39
CA PRO A 159 5.61 6.05 -14.12
C PRO A 159 5.62 4.91 -13.08
N ARG A 160 6.78 4.28 -12.91
CA ARG A 160 6.97 3.11 -12.04
C ARG A 160 7.48 3.52 -10.68
N ILE A 161 7.01 2.80 -9.67
CA ILE A 161 7.53 2.82 -8.30
C ILE A 161 8.07 1.43 -8.00
N ILE A 162 9.30 1.37 -7.52
CA ILE A 162 9.89 0.11 -7.05
C ILE A 162 9.27 -0.27 -5.71
N LEU A 163 8.78 -1.50 -5.57
CA LEU A 163 8.21 -2.06 -4.35
C LEU A 163 9.07 -3.23 -3.90
N GLN A 164 9.68 -3.13 -2.73
CA GLN A 164 10.57 -4.14 -2.18
C GLN A 164 10.18 -4.47 -0.73
N ASP A 165 10.24 -5.75 -0.37
CA ASP A 165 10.17 -6.15 1.03
C ASP A 165 11.60 -6.27 1.57
N GLN A 166 12.02 -5.22 2.26
CA GLN A 166 13.38 -5.09 2.78
C GLN A 166 13.50 -5.54 4.24
N PHE A 167 12.37 -5.87 4.89
CA PHE A 167 12.39 -6.22 6.30
C PHE A 167 12.75 -7.69 6.50
N ASN A 168 13.89 -7.94 7.15
CA ASN A 168 14.40 -9.29 7.45
C ASN A 168 13.65 -9.92 8.63
N LYS A 169 12.39 -10.30 8.39
CA LYS A 169 11.52 -10.84 9.43
C LYS A 169 12.07 -12.14 10.02
N GLN A 170 12.32 -12.14 11.32
CA GLN A 170 12.74 -13.33 12.06
C GLN A 170 11.55 -14.14 12.58
N LYS A 171 11.74 -15.46 12.68
CA LYS A 171 10.70 -16.37 13.21
C LYS A 171 10.36 -16.09 14.68
N ARG A 172 11.32 -15.62 15.48
CA ARG A 172 11.15 -15.28 16.90
C ARG A 172 11.80 -13.95 17.19
N ASN A 173 11.19 -13.17 18.08
CA ASN A 173 11.73 -11.86 18.47
C ASN A 173 13.13 -11.95 19.10
N VAL A 174 13.45 -13.04 19.81
CA VAL A 174 14.80 -13.25 20.38
C VAL A 174 15.88 -13.45 19.32
N ASP A 175 15.53 -13.82 18.09
CA ASP A 175 16.53 -14.05 17.04
C ASP A 175 17.09 -12.73 16.49
N TYR A 176 16.40 -11.59 16.69
CA TYR A 176 16.92 -10.26 16.35
C TYR A 176 18.13 -9.84 17.19
N SER A 177 18.34 -10.40 18.39
CA SER A 177 19.52 -10.05 19.21
C SER A 177 20.84 -10.59 18.64
N LYS A 178 20.80 -11.42 17.59
CA LYS A 178 21.99 -11.90 16.89
C LYS A 178 22.58 -10.86 15.95
N ASN A 179 21.76 -9.93 15.48
CA ASN A 179 22.17 -8.82 14.64
C ASN A 179 21.29 -7.61 14.96
N GLU A 180 21.79 -6.73 15.83
CA GLU A 180 21.02 -5.58 16.34
C GLU A 180 20.95 -4.43 15.32
N ASP A 181 21.86 -4.43 14.35
CA ASP A 181 21.95 -3.42 13.30
C ASP A 181 22.04 -4.09 11.94
N GLU A 182 21.11 -3.75 11.05
CA GLU A 182 21.03 -4.35 9.73
C GLU A 182 20.65 -3.33 8.68
N PHE A 183 21.24 -3.50 7.49
CA PHE A 183 20.87 -2.72 6.34
C PHE A 183 19.37 -2.88 6.04
N PHE A 184 18.66 -1.76 6.00
CA PHE A 184 17.24 -1.73 5.61
C PHE A 184 17.10 -1.43 4.11
N SER A 185 17.44 -0.22 3.66
CA SER A 185 17.28 0.13 2.25
C SER A 185 18.07 1.37 1.84
N ASP A 186 18.58 1.34 0.62
CA ASP A 186 19.19 2.45 -0.12
C ASP A 186 18.29 2.95 -1.27
N ALA A 187 17.08 2.42 -1.42
CA ALA A 187 16.17 2.76 -2.51
C ALA A 187 15.87 4.26 -2.58
N HIS A 188 15.89 4.94 -1.43
CA HIS A 188 15.70 6.38 -1.32
C HIS A 188 16.80 7.21 -2.00
N LEU A 189 17.99 6.64 -2.19
CA LEU A 189 19.14 7.23 -2.88
C LEU A 189 19.05 7.03 -4.39
N PHE A 190 18.79 5.80 -4.85
CA PHE A 190 19.03 5.42 -6.25
C PHE A 190 17.78 5.31 -7.14
N TYR A 191 16.56 5.32 -6.59
CA TYR A 191 15.34 5.08 -7.38
C TYR A 191 15.21 5.97 -8.63
N ARG A 192 15.69 7.23 -8.56
CA ARG A 192 15.63 8.15 -9.71
C ARG A 192 16.61 7.79 -10.81
N ASP A 193 17.83 7.43 -10.44
CA ASP A 193 18.90 7.08 -11.39
C ASP A 193 18.55 5.80 -12.15
N GLU A 194 17.74 4.93 -11.53
CA GLU A 194 17.18 3.73 -12.14
C GLU A 194 15.87 3.97 -12.93
N GLY A 195 15.42 5.23 -13.03
CA GLY A 195 14.26 5.62 -13.83
C GLY A 195 12.90 5.36 -13.17
N TYR A 196 12.85 5.28 -11.83
CA TYR A 196 11.61 5.25 -11.06
C TYR A 196 11.20 6.65 -10.59
N VAL A 197 9.89 6.86 -10.40
CA VAL A 197 9.34 8.12 -9.86
C VAL A 197 9.16 8.08 -8.33
N GLY A 198 9.31 6.90 -7.74
CA GLY A 198 9.30 6.68 -6.30
C GLY A 198 9.74 5.27 -5.92
N PHE A 199 9.75 5.03 -4.60
CA PHE A 199 10.01 3.73 -4.00
C PHE A 199 8.95 3.45 -2.93
N ALA A 200 8.73 2.17 -2.66
CA ALA A 200 7.74 1.64 -1.74
C ALA A 200 8.32 0.42 -1.02
N ASP A 201 7.88 0.22 0.21
CA ASP A 201 8.23 -0.94 1.02
C ASP A 201 7.07 -1.31 1.95
N TYR A 202 7.22 -2.42 2.67
CA TYR A 202 6.27 -2.87 3.69
C TYR A 202 6.67 -2.43 5.11
N SER A 203 7.47 -1.36 5.22
CA SER A 203 8.01 -0.83 6.47
C SER A 203 8.70 -1.92 7.33
N ILE A 204 8.77 -1.71 8.65
CA ILE A 204 9.32 -2.66 9.63
C ILE A 204 8.37 -3.84 9.97
N ILE A 205 7.37 -4.09 9.14
CA ILE A 205 6.36 -5.15 9.35
C ILE A 205 6.58 -6.32 8.37
N GLY A 206 6.99 -5.98 7.14
CA GLY A 206 7.16 -6.93 6.05
C GLY A 206 5.86 -7.28 5.31
N ASN A 207 6.00 -7.92 4.15
CA ASN A 207 4.88 -8.26 3.27
C ASN A 207 3.98 -9.36 3.87
N GLU A 208 4.54 -10.28 4.64
CA GLU A 208 3.78 -11.42 5.19
C GLU A 208 2.59 -11.00 6.08
N PHE A 209 1.40 -11.51 5.74
CA PHE A 209 0.20 -11.29 6.53
C PHE A 209 -0.17 -12.51 7.38
N ASN A 210 -0.15 -12.34 8.71
CA ASN A 210 -0.58 -13.37 9.67
C ASN A 210 -1.66 -12.83 10.63
N ILE A 211 -2.78 -13.55 10.78
CA ILE A 211 -3.89 -13.19 11.70
C ILE A 211 -3.58 -13.65 13.13
N GLY A 212 -2.79 -14.70 13.28
CA GLY A 212 -2.43 -15.29 14.56
C GLY A 212 -1.12 -14.76 15.14
N GLY A 213 -1.00 -14.88 16.46
CA GLY A 213 0.22 -14.64 17.23
C GLY A 213 -0.02 -15.07 18.67
N PHE A 214 0.85 -15.91 19.22
CA PHE A 214 0.84 -16.20 20.65
C PHE A 214 1.39 -15.00 21.41
N ALA A 215 1.05 -14.89 22.71
CA ALA A 215 1.65 -13.87 23.56
C ALA A 215 3.18 -13.96 23.46
N PRO A 216 3.86 -12.90 23.01
CA PRO A 216 5.30 -12.96 22.78
C PRO A 216 6.03 -13.05 24.12
N TYR A 217 6.97 -13.99 24.22
CA TYR A 217 7.87 -14.10 25.38
C TYR A 217 8.97 -13.04 25.40
N ALA A 218 9.26 -12.42 24.26
CA ALA A 218 10.24 -11.35 24.08
C ALA A 218 9.65 -10.25 23.20
N ALA A 219 9.95 -8.99 23.51
CA ALA A 219 9.60 -7.84 22.67
C ALA A 219 10.83 -7.40 21.86
N ALA A 220 10.63 -7.10 20.58
CA ALA A 220 11.61 -6.45 19.73
C ALA A 220 11.07 -5.07 19.33
N ILE A 221 11.94 -4.06 19.32
CA ILE A 221 11.63 -2.71 18.84
C ILE A 221 12.53 -2.46 17.64
N HIS A 222 11.92 -2.14 16.50
CA HIS A 222 12.64 -1.84 15.27
C HIS A 222 12.66 -0.32 15.06
N LEU A 223 13.83 0.23 14.77
CA LEU A 223 14.03 1.63 14.43
C LEU A 223 14.77 1.71 13.11
N VAL A 224 14.20 2.40 12.12
CA VAL A 224 14.90 2.74 10.87
C VAL A 224 15.47 4.14 11.04
N TYR A 225 16.75 4.28 10.75
CA TYR A 225 17.49 5.53 10.85
C TYR A 225 18.43 5.68 9.65
N PHE A 226 18.86 6.91 9.37
CA PHE A 226 19.92 7.13 8.39
C PHE A 226 21.25 6.79 9.04
N ASP A 227 22.00 5.90 8.43
CA ASP A 227 23.39 5.69 8.82
C ASP A 227 24.21 6.91 8.36
N GLU A 228 24.90 7.56 9.29
CA GLU A 228 25.78 8.70 8.99
C GLU A 228 27.19 8.26 8.54
N ALA A 229 27.49 6.96 8.65
CA ALA A 229 28.78 6.38 8.31
C ALA A 229 28.91 5.92 6.85
N GLU A 230 27.82 5.90 6.07
CA GLU A 230 27.78 5.57 4.63
C GLU A 230 27.17 6.67 3.75
#